data_AF-A0A1I5BDP4-F1
#
_entry.id   AF-A0A1I5BDP4-F1
#
_cell.length_a   1.000
_cell.length_b   1.000
_cell.length_c   1.000
_cell.angle_alpha   90.00
_cell.angle_beta   90.00
_cell.angle_gamma   90.00
#
_symmetry.space_group_name_H-M   'P 1'
#
loop_
_entity.id
_entity.type
_entity.pdbx_description
1 polymer ?
#
loop_
_entity_poly.entity_id
_entity_poly.type
_entity_poly.pdbx_seq_one_letter_code
_entity_poly.pdbx_strand_id
1 'polypeptide(L)'
;MELNLTKPICFFDLEATGTNLAKDRIVEIAILKIFPNGNKESKTWLVNPEITIPEEVIAIHGITNEKVANEPTFKELSSKVYEMIKGCDLAGYNSNRFDIPLLVEELLRAGIDFDLKNVVAVDVQTIFHKKEQRTLSAAYQFYCGKNLEDAHTAEADTNATYEVLKSQLERYEDLENDIKYLAEYSARKRFADFAGFVVYDKKGDEVFGFGKFKGKNVAEVFEKEPGYFGWIQNADFPLYTKRVLTAIKLRKLNTKIK
;
A
#
# COMPACT_ATOMS: atom_id res chain seq x y z
N MET A 1 -21.91 22.19 -1.39
CA MET A 1 -20.74 23.08 -1.22
C MET A 1 -19.91 22.93 -2.47
N GLU A 2 -19.57 24.03 -3.14
CA GLU A 2 -18.76 24.02 -4.37
C GLU A 2 -17.29 24.37 -4.07
N LEU A 3 -16.38 24.00 -4.97
CA LEU A 3 -14.97 24.40 -4.86
C LEU A 3 -14.84 25.91 -5.09
N ASN A 4 -14.04 26.58 -4.26
CA ASN A 4 -13.69 27.98 -4.46
C ASN A 4 -12.46 28.09 -5.37
N LEU A 5 -12.67 28.32 -6.66
CA LEU A 5 -11.63 28.27 -7.68
C LEU A 5 -11.35 29.65 -8.28
N THR A 6 -10.07 30.00 -8.46
CA THR A 6 -9.65 31.22 -9.18
C THR A 6 -9.33 30.97 -10.65
N LYS A 7 -9.06 29.71 -11.01
CA LYS A 7 -8.93 29.19 -12.39
C LYS A 7 -9.46 27.75 -12.43
N PRO A 8 -9.73 27.17 -13.61
CA PRO A 8 -10.26 25.80 -13.69
C PRO A 8 -9.33 24.76 -13.06
N ILE A 9 -9.90 23.65 -12.61
CA ILE A 9 -9.16 22.49 -12.10
C ILE A 9 -9.58 21.23 -12.86
N CYS A 10 -8.63 20.40 -13.25
CA CYS A 10 -8.87 19.11 -13.89
C CYS A 10 -8.61 17.98 -12.90
N PHE A 11 -9.64 17.19 -12.65
CA PHE A 11 -9.51 15.88 -12.02
C PHE A 11 -9.23 14.85 -13.10
N PHE A 12 -8.23 13.99 -12.92
CA PHE A 12 -7.95 12.91 -13.87
C PHE A 12 -7.49 11.64 -13.17
N ASP A 13 -7.71 10.56 -13.88
CA ASP A 13 -7.36 9.19 -13.52
C ASP A 13 -6.88 8.51 -14.81
N LEU A 14 -5.81 7.73 -14.69
CA LEU A 14 -5.18 7.05 -15.81
C LEU A 14 -5.14 5.55 -15.57
N GLU A 15 -5.49 4.81 -16.62
CA GLU A 15 -5.10 3.42 -16.74
C GLU A 15 -3.83 3.35 -17.59
N ALA A 16 -2.89 2.49 -17.19
CA ALA A 16 -1.58 2.41 -17.84
C ALA A 16 -1.12 0.96 -18.00
N THR A 17 -0.10 0.75 -18.83
CA THR A 17 0.52 -0.57 -19.04
C THR A 17 1.36 -1.07 -17.86
N GLY A 18 1.52 -0.25 -16.82
CA GLY A 18 2.33 -0.53 -15.64
C GLY A 18 2.56 0.73 -14.79
N THR A 19 3.56 0.68 -13.90
CA THR A 19 3.85 1.76 -12.92
C THR A 19 5.19 2.46 -13.13
N ASN A 20 5.97 2.06 -14.13
CA ASN A 20 7.25 2.65 -14.48
C ASN A 20 7.06 3.87 -15.36
N LEU A 21 7.10 5.05 -14.76
CA LEU A 21 6.91 6.35 -15.44
C LEU A 21 7.75 6.53 -16.72
N ALA A 22 8.95 5.96 -16.79
CA ALA A 22 9.86 6.12 -17.92
C ALA A 22 9.57 5.18 -19.11
N LYS A 23 8.80 4.10 -18.90
CA LYS A 23 8.60 3.04 -19.90
C LYS A 23 7.14 2.79 -20.21
N ASP A 24 6.31 2.78 -19.17
CA ASP A 24 4.89 2.47 -19.29
C ASP A 24 4.12 3.61 -19.95
N ARG A 25 2.97 3.24 -20.53
CA ARG A 25 2.16 4.05 -21.43
C ARG A 25 0.74 4.15 -20.91
N ILE A 26 0.05 5.24 -21.23
CA ILE A 26 -1.38 5.41 -20.93
C ILE A 26 -2.21 4.54 -21.87
N VAL A 27 -3.22 3.85 -21.33
CA VAL A 27 -4.19 3.04 -22.08
C VAL A 27 -5.61 3.62 -22.00
N GLU A 28 -5.92 4.37 -20.95
CA GLU A 28 -7.14 5.18 -20.84
C GLU A 28 -6.83 6.46 -20.05
N ILE A 29 -7.44 7.55 -20.46
CA ILE A 29 -7.38 8.83 -19.74
C ILE A 29 -8.79 9.39 -19.57
N ALA A 30 -9.19 9.59 -18.32
CA ALA A 30 -10.42 10.28 -17.96
C ALA A 30 -10.09 11.65 -17.35
N ILE A 31 -10.74 12.70 -17.83
CA ILE A 31 -10.56 14.07 -17.33
C ILE A 31 -11.94 14.68 -17.03
N LEU A 32 -12.09 15.23 -15.83
CA LEU A 32 -13.20 16.05 -15.39
C LEU A 32 -12.68 17.45 -15.05
N LYS A 33 -12.99 18.42 -15.90
CA LYS A 33 -12.67 19.83 -15.71
C LYS A 33 -13.80 20.56 -15.02
N ILE A 34 -13.47 21.27 -13.95
CA ILE A 34 -14.38 22.10 -13.18
C ILE A 34 -13.96 23.57 -13.34
N PHE A 35 -14.91 24.41 -13.74
CA PHE A 35 -14.69 25.85 -13.95
C PHE A 35 -15.04 26.66 -12.68
N PRO A 36 -14.48 27.88 -12.51
CA PRO A 36 -14.80 28.75 -11.38
C PRO A 36 -16.29 29.08 -11.17
N ASN A 37 -17.08 29.05 -12.25
CA ASN A 37 -18.53 29.25 -12.19
C ASN A 37 -19.32 27.98 -11.84
N GLY A 38 -18.65 26.87 -11.55
CA GLY A 38 -19.27 25.57 -11.23
C GLY A 38 -19.61 24.71 -12.45
N ASN A 39 -19.42 25.21 -13.68
CA ASN A 39 -19.62 24.38 -14.88
C ASN A 39 -18.64 23.22 -14.92
N LYS A 40 -19.04 22.15 -15.60
CA LYS A 40 -18.26 20.91 -15.71
C LYS A 40 -18.15 20.49 -17.16
N GLU A 41 -16.97 20.01 -17.52
CA GLU A 41 -16.68 19.36 -18.80
C GLU A 41 -15.95 18.06 -18.51
N SER A 42 -16.33 16.97 -19.17
CA SER A 42 -15.67 15.69 -18.96
C SER A 42 -15.43 14.96 -20.27
N LYS A 43 -14.32 14.24 -20.34
CA LYS A 43 -13.97 13.42 -21.49
C LYS A 43 -13.11 12.25 -21.06
N THR A 44 -13.40 11.10 -21.66
CA THR A 44 -12.59 9.89 -21.54
C THR A 44 -12.13 9.46 -22.92
N TRP A 45 -10.89 9.00 -23.02
CA TRP A 45 -10.31 8.42 -24.22
C TRP A 45 -9.66 7.09 -23.88
N LEU A 46 -9.93 6.07 -24.70
CA LEU A 46 -9.03 4.94 -24.81
C LEU A 46 -7.84 5.34 -25.69
N VAL A 47 -6.69 4.75 -25.40
CA VAL A 47 -5.42 5.10 -26.01
C VAL A 47 -4.75 3.82 -26.46
N ASN A 48 -4.31 3.77 -27.72
CA ASN A 48 -3.39 2.73 -28.16
C ASN A 48 -2.00 3.04 -27.58
N PRO A 49 -1.48 2.21 -26.65
CA PRO A 49 -0.20 2.47 -26.00
C PRO A 49 1.02 2.15 -26.88
N GLU A 50 0.82 1.59 -28.08
CA GLU A 50 1.86 1.13 -29.00
C GLU A 50 2.81 0.05 -28.41
N ILE A 51 2.44 -0.53 -27.27
CA ILE A 51 3.14 -1.63 -26.59
C ILE A 51 2.13 -2.64 -26.05
N THR A 52 2.57 -3.85 -25.77
CA THR A 52 1.71 -4.89 -25.18
C THR A 52 1.39 -4.55 -23.71
N ILE A 53 0.11 -4.52 -23.37
CA ILE A 53 -0.37 -4.46 -21.99
C ILE A 53 -0.15 -5.84 -21.35
N PRO A 54 0.58 -5.95 -20.21
CA PRO A 54 0.77 -7.22 -19.51
C PRO A 54 -0.54 -7.81 -18.98
N GLU A 55 -0.69 -9.13 -19.00
CA GLU A 55 -1.91 -9.83 -18.56
C GLU A 55 -2.28 -9.52 -17.10
N GLU A 56 -1.30 -9.36 -16.22
CA GLU A 56 -1.53 -8.98 -14.82
C GLU A 56 -2.11 -7.56 -14.68
N VAL A 57 -1.81 -6.66 -15.62
CA VAL A 57 -2.33 -5.30 -15.66
C VAL A 57 -3.72 -5.28 -16.30
N ILE A 58 -3.92 -6.07 -17.37
CA ILE A 58 -5.25 -6.33 -17.94
C ILE A 58 -6.20 -6.87 -16.86
N ALA A 59 -5.74 -7.78 -16.01
CA ALA A 59 -6.53 -8.33 -14.91
C ALA A 59 -6.94 -7.28 -13.85
N ILE A 60 -6.24 -6.15 -13.76
CA ILE A 60 -6.57 -5.05 -12.84
C ILE A 60 -7.67 -4.16 -13.44
N HIS A 61 -7.44 -3.59 -14.63
CA HIS A 61 -8.32 -2.56 -15.21
C HIS A 61 -9.28 -3.07 -16.31
N GLY A 62 -9.10 -4.30 -16.79
CA GLY A 62 -9.95 -4.94 -17.79
C GLY A 62 -9.81 -4.46 -19.25
N ILE A 63 -8.91 -3.52 -19.55
CA ILE A 63 -8.63 -3.04 -20.91
C ILE A 63 -7.66 -4.01 -21.61
N THR A 64 -8.12 -4.70 -22.65
CA THR A 64 -7.28 -5.65 -23.40
C THR A 64 -6.51 -5.00 -24.55
N ASN A 65 -5.46 -5.67 -25.04
CA ASN A 65 -4.70 -5.22 -26.21
C ASN A 65 -5.60 -5.05 -27.44
N GLU A 66 -6.57 -5.94 -27.64
CA GLU A 66 -7.51 -5.88 -28.78
C GLU A 66 -8.46 -4.69 -28.67
N LYS A 67 -8.88 -4.34 -27.44
CA LYS A 67 -9.80 -3.22 -27.18
C LYS A 67 -9.19 -1.89 -27.61
N VAL A 68 -7.89 -1.71 -27.44
CA VAL A 68 -7.19 -0.44 -27.76
C VAL A 68 -6.45 -0.46 -29.10
N ALA A 69 -6.39 -1.61 -29.79
CA ALA A 69 -5.59 -1.76 -31.01
C ALA A 69 -5.94 -0.76 -32.12
N ASN A 70 -7.22 -0.37 -32.23
CA ASN A 70 -7.71 0.57 -33.24
C ASN A 70 -8.01 1.97 -32.66
N GLU A 71 -7.71 2.20 -31.38
CA GLU A 71 -7.89 3.50 -30.75
C GLU A 71 -6.73 4.43 -31.14
N PRO A 72 -6.91 5.76 -31.05
CA PRO A 72 -5.83 6.71 -31.31
C PRO A 72 -4.65 6.51 -30.34
N THR A 73 -3.44 6.71 -30.84
CA THR A 73 -2.23 6.80 -29.99
C THR A 73 -2.29 8.03 -29.09
N PHE A 74 -1.52 8.05 -28.00
CA PHE A 74 -1.44 9.24 -27.15
C PHE A 74 -0.96 10.45 -27.97
N LYS A 75 -0.01 10.25 -28.89
CA LYS A 75 0.51 11.32 -29.75
C LYS A 75 -0.60 11.99 -30.57
N GLU A 76 -1.54 11.23 -31.12
CA GLU A 76 -2.68 11.76 -31.87
C GLU A 76 -3.70 12.49 -30.98
N LEU A 77 -3.82 12.09 -29.73
CA LEU A 77 -4.70 12.71 -28.73
C LEU A 77 -4.06 13.89 -28.00
N SER A 78 -2.73 13.98 -28.01
CA SER A 78 -1.92 14.84 -27.15
C SER A 78 -2.34 16.30 -27.20
N SER A 79 -2.64 16.85 -28.39
CA SER A 79 -3.11 18.23 -28.53
C SER A 79 -4.49 18.45 -27.88
N LYS A 80 -5.41 17.49 -28.00
CA LYS A 80 -6.76 17.59 -27.39
C LYS A 80 -6.68 17.50 -25.87
N VAL A 81 -5.88 16.57 -25.36
CA VAL A 81 -5.62 16.41 -23.93
C VAL A 81 -4.97 17.67 -23.37
N TYR A 82 -3.92 18.17 -24.02
CA TYR A 82 -3.24 19.40 -23.63
C TYR A 82 -4.18 20.61 -23.58
N GLU A 83 -4.99 20.84 -24.62
CA GLU A 83 -5.95 21.95 -24.63
C GLU A 83 -6.99 21.86 -23.50
N MET A 84 -7.39 20.65 -23.10
CA MET A 84 -8.30 20.47 -21.97
C MET A 84 -7.66 20.88 -20.64
N ILE A 85 -6.39 20.53 -20.41
CA ILE A 85 -5.70 20.75 -19.12
C ILE A 85 -4.92 22.07 -19.04
N LYS A 86 -4.61 22.70 -20.17
CA LYS A 86 -3.83 23.94 -20.22
C LYS A 86 -4.52 25.03 -19.40
N GLY A 87 -3.72 25.72 -18.58
CA GLY A 87 -4.20 26.79 -17.69
C GLY A 87 -5.05 26.30 -16.51
N CYS A 88 -5.12 24.99 -16.27
CA CYS A 88 -5.84 24.41 -15.13
C CYS A 88 -4.88 24.06 -14.00
N ASP A 89 -5.41 23.99 -12.78
CA ASP A 89 -4.81 23.17 -11.73
C ASP A 89 -5.15 21.70 -11.94
N LEU A 90 -4.45 20.82 -11.23
CA LEU A 90 -4.57 19.37 -11.37
C LEU A 90 -5.02 18.73 -10.06
N ALA A 91 -5.84 17.69 -10.15
CA ALA A 91 -6.28 16.91 -9.00
C ALA A 91 -6.51 15.44 -9.34
N GLY A 92 -6.45 14.57 -8.34
CA GLY A 92 -6.76 13.15 -8.49
C GLY A 92 -6.54 12.40 -7.18
N TYR A 93 -6.58 11.07 -7.21
CA TYR A 93 -6.38 10.22 -6.03
C TYR A 93 -5.05 9.47 -6.18
N ASN A 94 -4.04 9.81 -5.36
CA ASN A 94 -2.65 9.35 -5.55
C ASN A 94 -1.97 9.88 -6.84
N SER A 95 -2.55 10.93 -7.44
CA SER A 95 -2.16 11.44 -8.75
C SER A 95 -0.83 12.20 -8.76
N ASN A 96 -0.42 12.81 -7.65
CA ASN A 96 0.83 13.57 -7.59
C ASN A 96 2.06 12.69 -7.77
N ARG A 97 1.93 11.38 -7.49
CA ARG A 97 3.04 10.41 -7.57
C ARG A 97 3.02 9.57 -8.83
N PHE A 98 1.87 9.49 -9.52
CA PHE A 98 1.69 8.60 -10.65
C PHE A 98 1.07 9.28 -11.86
N ASP A 99 -0.21 9.65 -11.77
CA ASP A 99 -0.97 10.14 -12.92
C ASP A 99 -0.38 11.42 -13.54
N ILE A 100 -0.05 12.42 -12.71
CA ILE A 100 0.54 13.68 -13.19
C ILE A 100 1.90 13.42 -13.84
N PRO A 101 2.87 12.75 -13.19
CA PRO A 101 4.13 12.41 -13.83
C PRO A 101 3.96 11.63 -15.14
N LEU A 102 3.07 10.63 -15.19
CA LEU A 102 2.87 9.82 -16.38
C LEU A 102 2.27 10.63 -17.54
N LEU A 103 1.29 11.49 -17.27
CA LEU A 103 0.71 12.40 -18.26
C LEU A 103 1.76 13.36 -18.81
N VAL A 104 2.62 13.92 -17.95
CA VAL A 104 3.71 14.81 -18.36
C VAL A 104 4.70 14.07 -19.25
N GLU A 105 5.11 12.85 -18.87
CA GLU A 105 5.98 12.00 -19.68
C GLU A 105 5.40 11.71 -21.07
N GLU A 106 4.10 11.39 -21.15
CA GLU A 106 3.41 11.16 -22.42
C GLU A 106 3.30 12.43 -23.29
N LEU A 107 3.02 13.59 -22.69
CA LEU A 107 3.04 14.88 -23.40
C LEU A 107 4.44 15.18 -23.95
N LEU A 108 5.49 14.96 -23.16
CA LEU A 108 6.87 15.14 -23.59
C LEU A 108 7.26 14.18 -24.73
N ARG A 109 6.83 12.91 -24.67
CA ARG A 109 7.01 11.93 -25.77
C ARG A 109 6.28 12.36 -27.05
N ALA A 110 5.14 13.02 -26.91
CA ALA A 110 4.39 13.60 -28.04
C ALA A 110 4.99 14.93 -28.56
N GLY A 111 6.03 15.47 -27.90
CA GLY A 111 6.67 16.73 -28.27
C GLY A 111 5.96 17.98 -27.75
N ILE A 112 5.09 17.83 -26.74
CA ILE A 112 4.41 18.94 -26.07
C ILE A 112 5.12 19.23 -24.75
N ASP A 113 5.66 20.44 -24.62
CA ASP A 113 6.22 20.92 -23.36
C ASP A 113 5.11 21.38 -22.41
N PHE A 114 5.04 20.77 -21.22
CA PHE A 114 4.03 21.06 -20.20
C PHE A 114 4.68 21.70 -18.97
N ASP A 115 4.63 23.04 -18.90
CA ASP A 115 5.22 23.78 -17.78
C ASP A 115 4.33 23.73 -16.53
N LEU A 116 4.78 22.99 -15.52
CA LEU A 116 4.12 22.86 -14.22
C LEU A 116 4.36 24.04 -13.27
N LYS A 117 5.21 25.02 -13.59
CA LYS A 117 5.61 26.08 -12.63
C LYS A 117 4.44 26.84 -12.00
N ASN A 118 3.34 27.00 -12.72
CA ASN A 118 2.15 27.73 -12.26
C ASN A 118 0.93 26.83 -12.06
N VAL A 119 1.14 25.51 -11.96
CA VAL A 119 0.11 24.50 -11.73
C VAL A 119 0.21 24.05 -10.28
N VAL A 120 -0.89 24.12 -9.53
CA VAL A 120 -0.98 23.43 -8.24
C VAL A 120 -1.64 22.07 -8.43
N ALA A 121 -1.23 21.11 -7.61
CA ALA A 121 -1.68 19.73 -7.68
C ALA A 121 -2.31 19.29 -6.34
N VAL A 122 -3.56 18.87 -6.39
CA VAL A 122 -4.33 18.41 -5.21
C VAL A 122 -4.45 16.89 -5.25
N ASP A 123 -3.83 16.23 -4.27
CA ASP A 123 -3.93 14.78 -4.10
C ASP A 123 -4.96 14.45 -3.01
N VAL A 124 -6.09 13.89 -3.42
CA VAL A 124 -7.21 13.55 -2.54
C VAL A 124 -6.84 12.42 -1.57
N GLN A 125 -6.00 11.46 -1.99
CA GLN A 125 -5.53 10.39 -1.11
C GLN A 125 -4.68 10.97 0.04
N THR A 126 -3.83 11.94 -0.27
CA THR A 126 -3.01 12.61 0.76
C THR A 126 -3.88 13.32 1.80
N ILE A 127 -4.97 13.97 1.37
CA ILE A 127 -5.94 14.58 2.28
C ILE A 127 -6.62 13.51 3.14
N PHE A 128 -7.11 12.43 2.52
CA PHE A 128 -7.71 11.30 3.23
C PHE A 128 -6.78 10.75 4.32
N HIS A 129 -5.52 10.42 4.00
CA HIS A 129 -4.58 9.90 4.98
C HIS A 129 -4.24 10.89 6.11
N LYS A 130 -4.28 12.20 5.86
CA LYS A 130 -4.07 13.22 6.89
C LYS A 130 -5.28 13.39 7.81
N LYS A 131 -6.49 13.21 7.28
CA LYS A 131 -7.75 13.40 8.01
C LYS A 131 -8.22 12.13 8.72
N GLU A 132 -7.99 10.97 8.11
CA GLU A 132 -8.38 9.64 8.61
C GLU A 132 -7.12 8.86 9.04
N GLN A 133 -6.58 9.24 10.20
CA GLN A 133 -5.35 8.65 10.71
C GLN A 133 -5.57 7.22 11.24
N ARG A 134 -4.54 6.38 11.12
CA ARG A 134 -4.53 5.01 11.66
C ARG A 134 -3.81 4.94 13.02
N THR A 135 -4.22 5.80 13.95
CA THR A 135 -3.67 5.89 15.33
C THR A 135 -4.68 5.37 16.34
N LEU A 136 -4.22 5.06 17.58
CA LEU A 136 -5.13 4.66 18.66
C LEU A 136 -6.16 5.75 18.97
N SER A 137 -5.75 7.02 19.02
CA SER A 137 -6.66 8.14 19.24
C SER A 137 -7.75 8.23 18.17
N ALA A 138 -7.39 8.02 16.89
CA ALA A 138 -8.35 8.01 15.80
C ALA A 138 -9.30 6.81 15.88
N ALA A 139 -8.79 5.62 16.23
CA ALA A 139 -9.60 4.43 16.46
C ALA A 139 -10.56 4.62 17.64
N TYR A 140 -10.09 5.19 18.75
CA TYR A 140 -10.90 5.45 19.93
C TYR A 140 -12.01 6.46 19.67
N GLN A 141 -11.72 7.51 18.90
CA GLN A 141 -12.74 8.45 18.45
C GLN A 141 -13.74 7.78 17.49
N PHE A 142 -13.28 6.97 16.53
CA PHE A 142 -14.13 6.34 15.53
C PHE A 142 -15.07 5.27 16.12
N TYR A 143 -14.54 4.39 16.98
CA TYR A 143 -15.27 3.29 17.57
C TYR A 143 -16.06 3.72 18.81
N CYS A 144 -15.42 4.46 19.72
CA CYS A 144 -16.00 4.79 21.02
C CYS A 144 -16.61 6.19 21.10
N GLY A 145 -16.39 7.05 20.09
CA GLY A 145 -16.87 8.43 20.10
C GLY A 145 -16.15 9.34 21.11
N LYS A 146 -14.98 8.92 21.61
CA LYS A 146 -14.25 9.56 22.71
C LYS A 146 -12.88 10.08 22.25
N ASN A 147 -12.46 11.20 22.84
CA ASN A 147 -11.09 11.68 22.75
C ASN A 147 -10.19 10.92 23.74
N LEU A 148 -8.96 10.61 23.33
CA LEU A 148 -7.97 9.99 24.19
C LEU A 148 -7.23 11.07 24.99
N GLU A 149 -7.65 11.28 26.24
CA GLU A 149 -6.93 12.10 27.22
C GLU A 149 -5.67 11.36 27.71
N ASP A 150 -4.62 12.10 28.06
CA ASP A 150 -3.31 11.56 28.50
C ASP A 150 -2.71 10.49 27.55
N ALA A 151 -2.89 10.69 26.24
CA ALA A 151 -2.31 9.84 25.20
C ALA A 151 -0.79 9.65 25.41
N HIS A 152 -0.30 8.45 25.08
CA HIS A 152 1.08 8.01 25.33
C HIS A 152 1.42 7.63 26.78
N THR A 153 0.47 7.73 27.71
CA THR A 153 0.59 7.01 28.97
C THR A 153 0.18 5.55 28.77
N ALA A 154 0.94 4.62 29.35
CA ALA A 154 0.70 3.19 29.17
C ALA A 154 -0.70 2.76 29.65
N GLU A 155 -1.20 3.39 30.72
CA GLU A 155 -2.53 3.10 31.28
C GLU A 155 -3.66 3.59 30.37
N ALA A 156 -3.63 4.86 29.93
CA ALA A 156 -4.66 5.41 29.05
C ALA A 156 -4.73 4.64 27.73
N ASP A 157 -3.57 4.36 27.12
CA ASP A 157 -3.51 3.63 25.85
C ASP A 157 -4.04 2.19 26.02
N THR A 158 -3.76 1.52 27.14
CA THR A 158 -4.25 0.16 27.42
C THR A 158 -5.77 0.14 27.58
N ASN A 159 -6.33 1.04 28.38
CA ASN A 159 -7.78 1.12 28.60
C ASN A 159 -8.53 1.49 27.31
N ALA A 160 -8.03 2.47 26.56
CA ALA A 160 -8.60 2.84 25.27
C ALA A 160 -8.56 1.68 24.27
N THR A 161 -7.46 0.90 24.24
CA THR A 161 -7.35 -0.28 23.38
C THR A 161 -8.40 -1.34 23.71
N TYR A 162 -8.66 -1.59 25.00
CA TYR A 162 -9.70 -2.52 25.44
C TYR A 162 -11.10 -2.04 25.04
N GLU A 163 -11.40 -0.75 25.23
CA GLU A 163 -12.68 -0.18 24.81
C GLU A 163 -12.88 -0.23 23.30
N VAL A 164 -11.83 0.02 22.52
CA VAL A 164 -11.85 -0.12 21.06
C VAL A 164 -12.20 -1.56 20.67
N LEU A 165 -11.57 -2.57 21.26
CA LEU A 165 -11.88 -3.98 20.95
C LEU A 165 -13.34 -4.32 21.25
N LYS A 166 -13.88 -3.87 22.39
CA LYS A 166 -15.30 -4.06 22.73
C LYS A 166 -16.21 -3.44 21.67
N SER A 167 -15.93 -2.20 21.29
CA SER A 167 -16.73 -1.51 20.28
C SER A 167 -16.59 -2.14 18.89
N GLN A 168 -15.44 -2.70 18.54
CA GLN A 168 -15.28 -3.51 17.32
C GLN A 168 -16.18 -4.74 17.33
N LEU A 169 -16.22 -5.49 18.44
CA LEU A 169 -17.11 -6.65 18.61
C LEU A 169 -18.60 -6.28 18.57
N GLU A 170 -18.97 -5.10 19.06
CA GLU A 170 -20.35 -4.60 18.97
C GLU A 170 -20.73 -4.14 17.56
N ARG A 171 -19.76 -3.61 16.80
CA ARG A 171 -19.98 -3.04 15.46
C ARG A 171 -19.99 -4.09 14.35
N TYR A 172 -19.17 -5.12 14.46
CA TYR A 172 -18.94 -6.11 13.40
C TYR A 172 -19.57 -7.45 13.79
N GLU A 173 -20.68 -7.81 13.14
CA GLU A 173 -21.38 -9.06 13.39
C GLU A 173 -20.58 -10.31 12.97
N ASP A 174 -19.61 -10.15 12.05
CA ASP A 174 -18.71 -11.20 11.58
C ASP A 174 -17.46 -11.39 12.48
N LEU A 175 -17.34 -10.59 13.54
CA LEU A 175 -16.25 -10.71 14.51
C LEU A 175 -16.70 -11.53 15.73
N GLU A 176 -16.27 -12.79 15.80
CA GLU A 176 -16.62 -13.64 16.93
C GLU A 176 -15.97 -13.14 18.23
N ASN A 177 -16.77 -13.06 19.30
CA ASN A 177 -16.28 -12.74 20.64
C ASN A 177 -15.62 -13.95 21.31
N ASP A 178 -14.59 -14.50 20.65
CA ASP A 178 -13.75 -15.58 21.13
C ASP A 178 -12.28 -15.20 20.96
N ILE A 179 -11.49 -15.35 22.03
CA ILE A 179 -10.10 -14.89 22.04
C ILE A 179 -9.21 -15.69 21.07
N LYS A 180 -9.52 -16.97 20.81
CA LYS A 180 -8.74 -17.76 19.84
C LYS A 180 -9.04 -17.30 18.43
N TYR A 181 -10.32 -17.12 18.10
CA TYR A 181 -10.73 -16.54 16.83
C TYR A 181 -10.08 -15.17 16.61
N LEU A 182 -10.18 -14.25 17.57
CA LEU A 182 -9.60 -12.92 17.47
C LEU A 182 -8.07 -12.95 17.31
N ALA A 183 -7.39 -13.87 18.01
CA ALA A 183 -5.95 -14.06 17.87
C ALA A 183 -5.56 -14.56 16.48
N GLU A 184 -6.35 -15.47 15.88
CA GLU A 184 -6.12 -15.97 14.53
C GLU A 184 -6.46 -14.91 13.47
N TYR A 185 -7.60 -14.23 13.61
CA TYR A 185 -8.07 -13.16 12.73
C TYR A 185 -7.09 -11.99 12.65
N SER A 186 -6.48 -11.61 13.78
CA SER A 186 -5.52 -10.50 13.85
C SER A 186 -4.07 -10.89 13.49
N ALA A 187 -3.78 -12.17 13.29
CA ALA A 187 -2.43 -12.64 13.01
C ALA A 187 -2.00 -12.34 11.56
N ARG A 188 -0.99 -11.49 11.37
CA ARG A 188 -0.39 -11.23 10.04
C ARG A 188 0.51 -12.37 9.54
N LYS A 189 1.20 -13.07 10.45
CA LYS A 189 2.09 -14.22 10.21
C LYS A 189 2.16 -15.10 11.47
N ARG A 190 2.39 -16.41 11.31
CA ARG A 190 2.66 -17.32 12.43
C ARG A 190 4.14 -17.23 12.81
N PHE A 191 4.41 -16.65 13.97
CA PHE A 191 5.76 -16.54 14.52
C PHE A 191 6.00 -17.58 15.62
N ALA A 192 7.20 -18.15 15.68
CA ALA A 192 7.63 -18.98 16.81
C ALA A 192 8.17 -18.12 17.96
N ASP A 193 8.64 -16.90 17.66
CA ASP A 193 9.01 -15.88 18.65
C ASP A 193 8.23 -14.58 18.44
N PHE A 194 7.94 -13.83 19.52
CA PHE A 194 7.16 -12.59 19.42
C PHE A 194 7.85 -11.46 18.63
N ALA A 195 9.17 -11.54 18.44
CA ALA A 195 9.93 -10.53 17.71
C ALA A 195 10.10 -10.85 16.21
N GLY A 196 9.63 -12.02 15.75
CA GLY A 196 9.60 -12.41 14.35
C GLY A 196 10.94 -12.79 13.73
N PHE A 197 11.95 -13.10 14.56
CA PHE A 197 13.23 -13.64 14.10
C PHE A 197 13.15 -15.13 13.74
N VAL A 198 12.13 -15.83 14.22
CA VAL A 198 11.79 -17.23 13.95
C VAL A 198 10.33 -17.29 13.52
N VAL A 199 10.10 -17.71 12.29
CA VAL A 199 8.77 -17.82 11.68
C VAL A 199 8.47 -19.28 11.37
N TYR A 200 7.19 -19.63 11.31
CA TYR A 200 6.78 -20.90 10.74
C TYR A 200 6.66 -20.75 9.22
N ASP A 201 7.23 -21.70 8.48
CA ASP A 201 6.99 -21.80 7.04
C ASP A 201 5.62 -22.45 6.74
N LYS A 202 5.32 -22.65 5.45
CA LYS A 202 4.05 -23.27 5.01
C LYS A 202 3.89 -24.72 5.49
N LYS A 203 4.97 -25.41 5.85
CA LYS A 203 4.97 -26.79 6.36
C LYS A 203 4.86 -26.82 7.89
N GLY A 204 4.93 -25.66 8.54
CA GLY A 204 4.95 -25.56 10.00
C GLY A 204 6.36 -25.71 10.59
N ASP A 205 7.41 -25.64 9.77
CA ASP A 205 8.79 -25.73 10.22
C ASP A 205 9.30 -24.37 10.72
N GLU A 206 10.13 -24.39 11.76
CA GLU A 206 10.74 -23.19 12.33
C GLU A 206 11.93 -22.75 11.47
N VAL A 207 11.76 -21.62 10.78
CA VAL A 207 12.76 -21.04 9.89
C VAL A 207 13.17 -19.64 10.35
N PHE A 208 14.38 -19.21 9.98
CA PHE A 208 14.83 -17.85 10.30
C PHE A 208 14.01 -16.80 9.53
N GLY A 209 13.52 -15.78 10.23
CA GLY A 209 12.86 -14.62 9.62
C GLY A 209 13.82 -13.56 9.08
N PHE A 210 15.13 -13.68 9.35
CA PHE A 210 16.13 -12.64 9.15
C PHE A 210 17.49 -13.17 8.66
N GLY A 211 18.37 -12.24 8.28
CA GLY A 211 19.79 -12.50 8.03
C GLY A 211 20.07 -13.37 6.79
N LYS A 212 21.33 -13.81 6.65
CA LYS A 212 21.79 -14.63 5.51
C LYS A 212 21.09 -15.99 5.40
N PHE A 213 20.50 -16.47 6.49
CA PHE A 213 19.76 -17.73 6.54
C PHE A 213 18.24 -17.55 6.52
N LYS A 214 17.73 -16.37 6.13
CA LYS A 214 16.30 -16.12 6.03
C LYS A 214 15.59 -17.20 5.20
N GLY A 215 14.51 -17.74 5.75
CA GLY A 215 13.72 -18.83 5.17
C GLY A 215 14.35 -20.22 5.28
N LYS A 216 15.52 -20.38 5.93
CA LYS A 216 16.15 -21.68 6.17
C LYS A 216 15.74 -22.25 7.54
N ASN A 217 15.58 -23.57 7.59
CA ASN A 217 15.26 -24.30 8.83
C ASN A 217 16.31 -24.05 9.91
N VAL A 218 15.86 -23.59 11.07
CA VAL A 218 16.73 -23.19 12.19
C VAL A 218 17.56 -24.37 12.67
N ALA A 219 16.92 -25.53 12.82
CA ALA A 219 17.53 -26.73 13.35
C ALA A 219 18.61 -27.28 12.40
N GLU A 220 18.43 -27.18 11.08
CA GLU A 220 19.45 -27.54 10.09
C GLU A 220 20.63 -26.58 10.05
N VAL A 221 20.36 -25.27 10.13
CA VAL A 221 21.42 -24.26 10.14
C VAL A 221 22.31 -24.45 11.36
N PHE A 222 21.75 -24.72 12.55
CA PHE A 222 22.57 -24.97 13.74
C PHE A 222 23.45 -26.21 13.67
N GLU A 223 23.12 -27.19 12.82
CA GLU A 223 23.99 -28.34 12.58
C GLU A 223 25.12 -28.03 11.60
N LYS A 224 24.78 -27.35 10.50
CA LYS A 224 25.75 -27.01 9.44
C LYS A 224 26.70 -25.91 9.88
N GLU A 225 26.23 -25.02 10.76
CA GLU A 225 26.93 -23.81 11.20
C GLU A 225 26.86 -23.68 12.74
N PRO A 226 27.57 -24.52 13.51
CA PRO A 226 27.44 -24.57 14.97
C PRO A 226 27.75 -23.24 15.68
N GLY A 227 28.65 -22.43 15.10
CA GLY A 227 29.01 -21.11 15.58
C GLY A 227 27.88 -20.08 15.49
N TYR A 228 26.90 -20.30 14.60
CA TYR A 228 25.79 -19.36 14.41
C TYR A 228 24.88 -19.29 15.64
N PHE A 229 24.66 -20.42 16.33
CA PHE A 229 23.93 -20.41 17.60
C PHE A 229 24.65 -19.56 18.66
N GLY A 230 25.97 -19.75 18.81
CA GLY A 230 26.77 -19.00 19.77
C GLY A 230 26.77 -17.49 19.46
N TRP A 231 26.87 -17.12 18.19
CA TRP A 231 26.73 -15.72 17.77
C TRP A 231 25.37 -15.14 18.18
N ILE A 232 24.25 -15.83 17.91
CA ILE A 232 22.92 -15.35 18.30
C ILE A 232 22.79 -15.17 19.81
N GLN A 233 23.32 -16.11 20.61
CA GLN A 233 23.23 -16.00 22.08
C GLN A 233 24.00 -14.80 22.63
N ASN A 234 25.07 -14.36 21.96
CA ASN A 234 25.88 -13.22 22.36
C ASN A 234 25.47 -11.89 21.72
N ALA A 235 24.73 -11.92 20.60
CA ALA A 235 24.21 -10.72 19.95
C ALA A 235 22.95 -10.18 20.65
N ASP A 236 22.53 -8.97 20.28
CA ASP A 236 21.40 -8.24 20.88
C ASP A 236 20.03 -8.74 20.38
N PHE A 237 19.79 -10.04 20.48
CA PHE A 237 18.46 -10.62 20.26
C PHE A 237 17.61 -10.60 21.54
N PRO A 238 16.27 -10.45 21.43
CA PRO A 238 15.38 -10.57 22.57
C PRO A 238 15.57 -11.90 23.30
N LEU A 239 15.51 -11.87 24.63
CA LEU A 239 15.71 -13.06 25.47
C LEU A 239 14.72 -14.19 25.12
N TYR A 240 13.48 -13.84 24.76
CA TYR A 240 12.48 -14.83 24.34
C TYR A 240 12.88 -15.51 23.02
N THR A 241 13.37 -14.75 22.04
CA THR A 241 13.92 -15.30 20.79
C THR A 241 15.09 -16.25 21.07
N LYS A 242 16.02 -15.85 21.94
CA LYS A 242 17.14 -16.71 22.37
C LYS A 242 16.64 -18.00 23.01
N ARG A 243 15.60 -17.93 23.87
CA ARG A 243 14.96 -19.08 24.51
C ARG A 243 14.35 -20.03 23.49
N VAL A 244 13.60 -19.52 22.50
CA VAL A 244 12.99 -20.32 21.43
C VAL A 244 14.05 -21.05 20.62
N LEU A 245 15.11 -20.36 20.20
CA LEU A 245 16.23 -20.96 19.46
C LEU A 245 16.96 -22.03 20.27
N THR A 246 17.17 -21.81 21.56
CA THR A 246 17.73 -22.82 22.47
C THR A 246 16.83 -24.05 22.56
N ALA A 247 15.51 -23.86 22.68
CA ALA A 247 14.56 -24.97 22.70
C ALA A 247 14.60 -25.79 21.40
N ILE A 248 14.65 -25.13 20.24
CA ILE A 248 14.80 -25.80 18.92
C ILE A 248 16.08 -26.66 18.90
N LYS A 249 17.21 -26.09 19.34
CA LYS A 249 18.50 -26.80 19.39
C LYS A 249 18.44 -28.03 20.31
N LEU A 250 17.88 -27.89 21.51
CA LEU A 250 17.75 -28.97 22.47
C LEU A 250 16.83 -30.09 21.97
N ARG A 251 15.69 -29.75 21.34
CA ARG A 251 14.80 -30.75 20.74
C ARG A 251 15.52 -31.61 19.73
N LYS A 252 16.33 -31.01 18.84
CA LYS A 252 17.08 -31.75 17.83
C LYS A 252 18.14 -32.68 18.42
N LEU A 253 18.83 -32.24 19.48
CA LEU A 253 19.80 -33.07 20.19
C LEU A 253 19.14 -34.33 20.79
N ASN A 254 17.97 -34.17 21.39
CA ASN A 254 17.23 -35.30 21.98
C ASN A 254 16.70 -36.29 20.91
N THR A 255 16.37 -35.83 19.71
CA THR A 255 15.93 -36.71 18.61
C THR A 255 17.08 -37.53 18.01
N LYS A 256 18.34 -37.10 18.14
CA LYS A 256 19.51 -37.85 17.65
C LYS A 256 19.99 -38.97 18.57
N ILE A 257 19.52 -38.99 19.81
CA ILE A 257 19.96 -39.96 20.85
C ILE A 257 19.01 -41.18 20.90
N LYS A 258 17.87 -41.13 20.19
CA LYS A 258 16.98 -42.27 19.95
C LYS A 258 17.30 -42.92 18.62
#